data_AF-A0A6I5NRY6-F1
#
_entry.id   AF-A0A6I5NRY6-F1
#
_cell.length_a   1.000
_cell.length_b   1.000
_cell.length_c   1.000
_cell.angle_alpha   90.00
_cell.angle_beta   90.00
_cell.angle_gamma   90.00
#
_symmetry.space_group_name_H-M   'P 1'
#
loop_
_entity.id
_entity.type
_entity.pdbx_description
1 polymer ?
#
loop_
_entity_poly.entity_id
_entity_poly.type
_entity_poly.pdbx_seq_one_letter_code
_entity_poly.pdbx_strand_id
1 'polypeptide(L)'
;MGTQSTAKTIFLLTSMVGWLIVGASLMYLFPAIADRLLGNDLTHLWMVNLSRGSYQPLFGIVAGGTAFAFSTLLTVVWYQRFEERF
;
A
#
# COMPACT_ATOMS: atom_id res chain seq x y z
N MET A 1 6.28 -16.58 28.25
CA MET A 1 5.77 -15.82 27.08
C MET A 1 5.24 -14.50 27.59
N GLY A 2 5.90 -13.39 27.30
CA GLY A 2 5.50 -12.08 27.83
C GLY A 2 4.11 -11.68 27.33
N THR A 3 3.25 -11.24 28.23
CA THR A 3 1.90 -10.76 27.91
C THR A 3 1.98 -9.55 26.99
N GLN A 4 1.44 -9.68 25.78
CA GLN A 4 1.33 -8.57 24.83
C GLN A 4 0.38 -7.51 25.39
N SER A 5 0.81 -6.25 25.46
CA SER A 5 -0.05 -5.16 25.92
C SER A 5 -1.16 -4.88 24.90
N THR A 6 -2.35 -4.49 25.38
CA THR A 6 -3.47 -4.08 24.52
C THR A 6 -3.07 -2.98 23.54
N ALA A 7 -2.23 -2.03 23.97
CA ALA A 7 -1.71 -0.97 23.12
C ALA A 7 -0.90 -1.52 21.92
N LYS A 8 -0.04 -2.51 22.16
CA LYS A 8 0.75 -3.16 21.09
C LYS A 8 -0.15 -3.91 20.12
N THR A 9 -1.20 -4.57 20.61
CA THR A 9 -2.18 -5.24 19.74
C THR A 9 -2.90 -4.25 18.84
N ILE A 10 -3.40 -3.13 19.39
CA ILE A 10 -4.06 -2.08 18.60
C ILE A 10 -3.11 -1.51 17.55
N PHE A 11 -1.88 -1.17 17.95
CA PHE A 11 -0.87 -0.67 17.03
C PHE A 11 -0.63 -1.62 15.85
N LEU A 12 -0.44 -2.92 16.12
CA LEU A 12 -0.22 -3.91 15.06
C LEU A 12 -1.43 -4.03 14.14
N LEU A 13 -2.65 -4.08 14.67
CA LEU A 13 -3.87 -4.17 13.87
C LEU A 13 -4.04 -2.95 12.96
N THR A 14 -3.83 -1.74 13.49
CA THR A 14 -3.89 -0.51 12.69
C THR A 14 -2.78 -0.48 11.63
N SER A 15 -1.55 -0.89 11.98
CA SER A 15 -0.44 -0.99 11.04
C SER A 15 -0.73 -1.95 9.89
N MET A 16 -1.34 -3.11 10.17
CA MET A 16 -1.75 -4.07 9.16
C MET A 16 -2.71 -3.46 8.14
N VAL A 17 -3.68 -2.65 8.57
CA VAL A 17 -4.61 -1.96 7.64
C VAL A 17 -3.85 -1.06 6.68
N GLY A 18 -2.88 -0.29 7.19
CA GLY A 18 -2.03 0.57 6.36
C GLY A 18 -1.26 -0.22 5.31
N TRP A 19 -0.61 -1.32 5.71
CA TRP A 19 0.13 -2.18 4.79
C TRP A 19 -0.76 -2.93 3.79
N LEU A 20 -1.99 -3.30 4.17
CA LEU A 20 -2.97 -3.89 3.25
C LEU A 20 -3.38 -2.89 2.17
N ILE A 21 -3.58 -1.61 2.51
CA ILE A 21 -3.88 -0.56 1.53
C ILE A 21 -2.71 -0.39 0.56
N VAL A 22 -1.47 -0.42 1.06
CA VAL A 22 -0.27 -0.38 0.20
C VAL A 22 -0.25 -1.56 -0.76
N GLY A 23 -0.45 -2.79 -0.26
CA GLY A 23 -0.50 -4.00 -1.09
C GLY A 23 -1.61 -3.94 -2.15
N ALA A 24 -2.82 -3.56 -1.76
CA ALA A 24 -3.95 -3.40 -2.67
C ALA A 24 -3.67 -2.34 -3.75
N SER A 25 -3.02 -1.24 -3.38
CA SER A 25 -2.64 -0.18 -4.32
C SER A 25 -1.59 -0.67 -5.32
N LEU A 26 -0.60 -1.46 -4.90
CA LEU A 26 0.38 -2.07 -5.79
C LEU A 26 -0.28 -3.04 -6.78
N MET A 27 -1.22 -3.86 -6.32
CA MET A 27 -2.00 -4.75 -7.18
C MET A 27 -2.84 -3.95 -8.19
N TYR A 28 -3.49 -2.88 -7.73
CA TYR A 28 -4.27 -1.99 -8.59
C TYR A 28 -3.42 -1.30 -9.66
N LEU A 29 -2.16 -0.96 -9.35
CA LEU A 29 -1.22 -0.32 -10.29
C LEU A 29 -0.58 -1.29 -11.28
N PHE A 30 -0.63 -2.59 -11.01
CA PHE A 30 0.05 -3.59 -11.81
C PHE A 30 -0.25 -3.51 -13.32
N PRO A 31 -1.50 -3.29 -13.79
CA PRO A 31 -1.77 -3.14 -15.22
C PRO A 31 -1.01 -1.98 -15.86
N ALA A 32 -1.01 -0.81 -15.21
CA ALA A 32 -0.32 0.37 -15.70
C ALA A 32 1.22 0.21 -15.65
N ILE A 33 1.74 -0.51 -14.66
CA ILE A 33 3.16 -0.84 -14.57
C ILE A 33 3.56 -1.80 -15.70
N ALA A 34 2.78 -2.87 -15.91
CA ALA A 34 3.01 -3.84 -16.97
C ALA A 34 2.98 -3.18 -18.36
N ASP A 35 2.01 -2.28 -18.59
CA ASP A 35 1.92 -1.52 -19.83
C ASP A 35 3.14 -0.63 -20.09
N ARG A 36 3.66 0.02 -19.05
CA ARG A 36 4.86 0.86 -19.17
C ARG A 36 6.16 0.09 -19.33
N LEU A 37 6.28 -1.09 -18.70
CA LEU A 37 7.51 -1.88 -18.71
C LEU A 37 7.61 -2.83 -19.91
N LEU A 38 6.50 -3.44 -20.31
CA LEU A 38 6.47 -4.40 -21.42
C LEU A 38 6.04 -3.75 -22.74
N GLY A 39 5.13 -2.77 -22.69
CA GLY A 39 4.75 -1.93 -23.84
C GLY A 39 4.30 -2.71 -25.08
N ASN A 40 3.54 -3.79 -24.92
CA ASN A 40 3.08 -4.62 -26.04
C ASN A 40 1.58 -4.45 -26.30
N ASP A 41 1.10 -4.94 -27.44
CA ASP A 41 -0.30 -4.80 -27.85
C ASP A 41 -1.28 -5.38 -26.82
N LEU A 42 -0.89 -6.45 -26.12
CA LEU A 42 -1.72 -7.09 -25.11
C LEU A 42 -1.87 -6.21 -23.86
N THR A 43 -0.78 -5.58 -23.38
CA THR A 43 -0.85 -4.68 -22.22
C THR A 43 -1.61 -3.40 -22.55
N HIS A 44 -1.45 -2.88 -23.77
CA HIS A 44 -2.20 -1.71 -24.23
C HIS A 44 -3.70 -2.02 -24.35
N LEU A 45 -4.06 -3.18 -24.91
CA LEU A 45 -5.45 -3.62 -25.01
C LEU A 45 -6.07 -3.83 -23.62
N TRP A 46 -5.29 -4.36 -22.67
CA TRP A 46 -5.72 -4.50 -21.28
C TRP A 46 -6.05 -3.14 -20.65
N MET A 47 -5.18 -2.15 -20.85
CA MET A 47 -5.41 -0.77 -20.38
C MET A 47 -6.66 -0.13 -21.01
N VAL A 48 -6.88 -0.32 -22.31
CA VAL A 48 -8.09 0.19 -23.01
C VAL A 48 -9.36 -0.46 -22.46
N ASN A 49 -9.33 -1.76 -22.16
CA ASN A 49 -10.47 -2.44 -21.57
C ASN A 49 -10.74 -1.96 -20.14
N LEU A 50 -9.70 -1.75 -19.34
CA LEU A 50 -9.82 -1.22 -17.98
C LEU A 50 -10.32 0.23 -17.97
N SER A 51 -9.86 1.07 -18.90
CA SER A 51 -10.27 2.48 -18.96
C SER A 51 -11.76 2.64 -19.25
N ARG A 52 -12.38 1.69 -19.98
CA ARG A 52 -13.84 1.64 -20.16
C ARG A 52 -14.59 1.42 -18.83
N GLY A 53 -13.96 0.75 -17.87
CA GLY A 53 -14.48 0.50 -16.52
C GLY A 53 -14.14 1.59 -15.50
N SER A 54 -13.74 2.79 -15.93
CA SER A 54 -13.32 3.89 -15.04
C SER A 54 -12.03 3.63 -14.24
N TYR A 55 -11.16 2.73 -14.73
CA TYR A 55 -9.83 2.55 -14.13
C TYR A 55 -9.00 3.83 -14.21
N GLN A 56 -8.49 4.30 -13.07
CA GLN A 56 -7.66 5.49 -12.96
C GLN A 56 -6.42 5.16 -12.12
N PRO A 57 -5.27 4.83 -12.75
CA PRO A 57 -4.04 4.45 -12.06
C PRO A 57 -3.61 5.45 -10.98
N LEU A 58 -3.91 6.74 -11.18
CA LEU A 58 -3.55 7.79 -10.24
C LEU A 58 -4.11 7.55 -8.83
N PHE A 59 -5.28 6.90 -8.69
CA PHE A 59 -5.82 6.53 -7.38
C PHE A 59 -4.90 5.58 -6.63
N GLY A 60 -4.34 4.57 -7.31
CA GLY A 60 -3.40 3.64 -6.68
C GLY A 60 -2.13 4.35 -6.21
N ILE A 61 -1.63 5.32 -6.98
CA ILE A 61 -0.45 6.12 -6.60
C ILE A 61 -0.75 6.96 -5.36
N VAL A 62 -1.86 7.71 -5.38
CA VAL A 62 -2.20 8.64 -4.30
C VAL A 62 -2.57 7.88 -3.02
N ALA A 63 -3.47 6.90 -3.11
CA ALA A 63 -3.91 6.12 -1.95
C ALA A 63 -2.76 5.29 -1.38
N GLY A 64 -2.02 4.57 -2.24
CA GLY A 64 -0.89 3.74 -1.83
C GLY A 64 0.26 4.56 -1.26
N GLY A 65 0.64 5.65 -1.92
CA GLY A 65 1.71 6.54 -1.46
C GLY A 65 1.39 7.22 -0.12
N THR A 66 0.15 7.67 0.04
CA THR A 66 -0.32 8.25 1.31
C THR A 66 -0.30 7.21 2.42
N ALA A 67 -0.89 6.03 2.19
CA ALA A 67 -0.89 4.95 3.16
C ALA A 67 0.52 4.50 3.54
N PHE A 68 1.44 4.42 2.57
CA PHE A 68 2.84 4.07 2.80
C PHE A 68 3.55 5.09 3.70
N ALA A 69 3.41 6.39 3.38
CA ALA A 69 4.01 7.46 4.16
C ALA A 69 3.50 7.46 5.61
N PHE A 70 2.17 7.40 5.80
CA PHE A 70 1.56 7.35 7.13
C PHE A 70 1.97 6.10 7.89
N SER A 71 1.91 4.91 7.28
CA SER A 71 2.24 3.65 7.95
C SER A 71 3.71 3.61 8.39
N THR A 72 4.61 4.12 7.56
CA THR A 72 6.04 4.22 7.89
C THR A 72 6.26 5.18 9.05
N LEU A 73 5.68 6.38 9.00
CA LEU A 73 5.81 7.37 10.08
C LEU A 73 5.24 6.85 11.41
N LEU A 74 4.05 6.26 11.40
CA LEU A 74 3.42 5.68 12.59
C LEU A 74 4.28 4.57 13.19
N THR A 75 4.83 3.73 12.32
CA THR A 75 5.71 2.62 12.73
C THR A 75 7.00 3.15 13.36
N VAL A 76 7.66 4.10 12.69
CA VAL A 76 8.88 4.74 13.21
C VAL A 76 8.58 5.33 14.59
N VAL A 77 7.60 6.24 14.68
CA VAL A 77 7.23 6.92 15.94
C VAL A 77 6.93 5.93 17.06
N TRP A 78 6.24 4.82 16.77
CA TRP A 78 5.98 3.77 17.76
C TRP A 78 7.27 3.19 18.33
N TYR A 79 8.20 2.76 17.46
CA TYR A 79 9.46 2.16 17.90
C TYR A 79 10.33 3.15 18.68
N GLN A 80 10.38 4.43 18.28
CA GLN A 80 11.14 5.45 19.00
C GLN A 80 10.60 5.69 20.43
N ARG A 81 9.26 5.73 20.57
CA ARG A 81 8.60 6.14 21.81
C ARG A 81 8.36 5.01 22.80
N PHE A 82 8.11 3.79 22.31
CA PHE A 82 7.58 2.71 23.14
C PHE A 82 8.47 1.47 23.19
N GLU A 83 9.41 1.30 22.25
CA GLU A 83 10.29 0.12 22.22
C GLU A 83 11.78 0.44 22.34
N GLU A 84 12.18 1.73 22.41
CA GLU A 84 13.58 2.19 22.49
C GLU A 84 14.50 1.49 21.46
N ARG A 85 13.95 1.16 20.29
CA ARG A 85 14.65 0.46 19.22
C ARG A 85 14.84 1.38 18.03
N PHE A 86 16.08 1.47 17.58
CA PHE A 86 16.52 2.08 16.33
C PHE A 86 17.55 1.19 15.67
#